data_AF-A0A919XGC0-F1
#
_entry.id   AF-A0A919XGC0-F1
#
_cell.length_a   1.000
_cell.length_b   1.000
_cell.length_c   1.000
_cell.angle_alpha   90.00
_cell.angle_beta   90.00
_cell.angle_gamma   90.00
#
_symmetry.space_group_name_H-M   'P 1'
#
loop_
_entity.id
_entity.type
_entity.pdbx_description
1 polymer ?
#
loop_
_entity_poly.entity_id
_entity_poly.type
_entity_poly.pdbx_seq_one_letter_code
_entity_poly.pdbx_strand_id
1 'polypeptide(L)'
;MFSAVFRDLVRHEFKSKGRWKRQNRIGIPRTWWLVYFLCIFTVVIGTLTYFAVRKDLELNALWTVTLGLPYIAFFLGFGSVKNEWSNDTYGWWLTIPQPRTRLVAAKWLGIWLKVLAGLLTLYVVVSVYVMILSFTVSHYSFATTRTFMETGFNWLSLIVAISPLIIAVGMLMGVLQNTVIRPLAPILWVVFMAGLGLMYSMTDKVFPEEGFPQEYSLSLWSSYPLELPLIVALDWVLAFAVLRLTAFLIEKKLDL
;
A
#
# COMPACT_ATOMS: atom_id res chain seq x y z
N MET A 1 17.54 19.21 -17.94
CA MET A 1 18.46 18.35 -17.15
C MET A 1 17.84 17.82 -15.84
N PHE A 2 17.11 18.63 -15.06
CA PHE A 2 16.53 18.23 -13.75
C PHE A 2 15.44 17.12 -13.77
N SER A 3 14.67 17.00 -14.86
CA SER A 3 13.61 15.97 -14.98
C SER A 3 14.17 14.54 -15.09
N ALA A 4 15.31 14.37 -15.77
CA ALA A 4 15.94 13.06 -15.93
C ALA A 4 16.44 12.50 -14.59
N VAL A 5 17.12 13.33 -13.79
CA VAL A 5 17.63 12.95 -12.46
C VAL A 5 16.48 12.56 -11.53
N PHE A 6 15.40 13.34 -11.48
CA PHE A 6 14.24 13.00 -10.65
C PHE A 6 13.61 11.67 -11.08
N ARG A 7 13.42 11.45 -12.38
CA ARG A 7 12.90 10.18 -12.91
C ARG A 7 13.79 9.00 -12.55
N ASP A 8 15.11 9.17 -12.61
CA ASP A 8 16.07 8.12 -12.28
C ASP A 8 16.06 7.80 -10.77
N LEU A 9 15.90 8.82 -9.92
CA LEU A 9 15.68 8.63 -8.48
C LEU A 9 14.38 7.87 -8.20
N VAL A 10 13.27 8.26 -8.83
CA VAL A 10 11.98 7.54 -8.70
C VAL A 10 12.11 6.10 -9.17
N ARG A 11 12.80 5.86 -10.30
CA ARG A 11 13.04 4.51 -10.84
C ARG A 11 13.93 3.67 -9.93
N HIS A 12 14.95 4.28 -9.35
CA HIS A 12 15.83 3.64 -8.37
C HIS A 12 15.02 3.15 -7.17
N GLU A 13 14.19 4.04 -6.62
CA GLU A 13 13.31 3.74 -5.50
C GLU A 13 12.28 2.67 -5.87
N PHE A 14 11.60 2.80 -7.02
CA PHE A 14 10.65 1.82 -7.54
C PHE A 14 11.26 0.41 -7.70
N LYS A 15 12.48 0.32 -8.24
CA LYS A 15 13.17 -0.98 -8.41
C LYS A 15 13.79 -1.50 -7.12
N SER A 16 13.83 -0.69 -6.06
CA SER A 16 14.50 -1.04 -4.80
C SER A 16 15.95 -1.49 -4.99
N LYS A 17 16.63 -0.99 -6.04
CA LYS A 17 18.04 -1.28 -6.31
C LYS A 17 18.89 -0.60 -5.24
N GLY A 18 20.03 -1.18 -4.90
CA GLY A 18 20.96 -0.53 -3.97
C GLY A 18 20.51 -0.50 -2.51
N ARG A 19 19.65 -1.43 -2.04
CA ARG A 19 19.59 -1.70 -0.60
C ARG A 19 20.87 -2.41 -0.18
N TRP A 20 21.91 -1.63 0.13
CA TRP A 20 23.15 -2.09 0.74
C TRP A 20 22.82 -2.57 2.15
N LYS A 21 22.25 -3.77 2.28
CA LYS A 21 21.98 -4.37 3.57
C LYS A 21 23.32 -4.60 4.24
N ARG A 22 23.63 -3.84 5.30
CA ARG A 22 24.73 -4.12 6.22
C ARG A 22 24.43 -5.35 7.11
N GLN A 23 23.75 -6.36 6.57
CA GLN A 23 23.32 -7.53 7.31
C GLN A 23 24.02 -8.77 6.79
N ASN A 24 25.03 -9.14 7.56
CA ASN A 24 25.70 -10.43 7.66
C ASN A 24 24.69 -11.52 8.08
N ARG A 25 23.61 -11.72 7.31
CA ARG A 25 22.59 -12.74 7.54
C ARG A 25 22.71 -13.76 6.42
N ILE A 26 22.83 -15.03 6.81
CA ILE A 26 22.66 -16.20 5.95
C ILE A 26 21.36 -15.99 5.16
N GLY A 27 21.51 -15.54 3.92
CA GLY A 27 20.38 -15.19 3.08
C GLY A 27 19.72 -16.48 2.64
N ILE A 28 18.43 -16.64 2.94
CA ILE A 28 17.64 -17.72 2.35
C ILE A 28 17.77 -17.59 0.82
N PRO A 29 18.22 -18.63 0.10
CA PRO A 29 18.36 -18.58 -1.34
C PRO A 29 17.02 -18.22 -2.00
N ARG A 30 17.06 -17.49 -3.13
CA ARG A 30 15.83 -17.12 -3.86
C ARG A 30 14.94 -18.32 -4.18
N THR A 31 15.56 -19.47 -4.45
CA THR A 31 14.87 -20.74 -4.71
C THR A 31 14.01 -21.17 -3.53
N TRP A 32 14.52 -21.10 -2.30
CA TRP A 32 13.74 -21.44 -1.10
C TRP A 32 12.60 -20.45 -0.85
N TRP A 33 12.83 -19.17 -1.14
CA TRP A 33 11.74 -18.18 -1.13
C TRP A 33 10.62 -18.52 -2.11
N LEU A 34 10.98 -18.99 -3.31
CA LEU A 34 10.02 -19.43 -4.33
C LEU A 34 9.27 -20.69 -3.86
N VAL A 35 9.97 -21.66 -3.26
CA VAL A 35 9.35 -22.86 -2.69
C VAL A 35 8.35 -22.50 -1.58
N TYR A 36 8.74 -21.66 -0.62
CA TYR A 36 7.82 -21.21 0.43
C TYR A 36 6.61 -20.47 -0.13
N PHE A 37 6.83 -19.58 -1.10
CA PHE A 37 5.76 -18.88 -1.78
C PHE A 37 4.79 -19.85 -2.48
N LEU A 38 5.31 -20.82 -3.23
CA LEU A 38 4.48 -21.83 -3.90
C LEU A 38 3.69 -22.66 -2.89
N CYS A 39 4.33 -23.15 -1.81
CA CYS A 39 3.63 -23.92 -0.79
C CYS A 39 2.46 -23.14 -0.18
N ILE A 40 2.69 -21.88 0.23
CA ILE A 40 1.64 -21.02 0.78
C ILE A 40 0.55 -20.79 -0.28
N PHE A 41 0.93 -20.48 -1.51
CA PHE A 41 0.00 -20.24 -2.61
C PHE A 41 -0.89 -21.45 -2.90
N THR A 42 -0.33 -22.66 -2.93
CA THR A 42 -1.08 -23.90 -3.13
C THR A 42 -2.05 -24.16 -1.99
N VAL A 43 -1.63 -23.94 -0.74
CA VAL A 43 -2.52 -24.08 0.43
C VAL A 43 -3.67 -23.07 0.36
N VAL A 44 -3.38 -21.80 0.07
CA VAL A 44 -4.41 -20.75 -0.06
C VAL A 44 -5.39 -21.10 -1.18
N ILE A 45 -4.92 -21.41 -2.38
CA ILE A 45 -5.80 -21.80 -3.49
C ILE A 45 -6.61 -23.05 -3.14
N GLY A 46 -5.98 -24.06 -2.53
CA GLY A 46 -6.67 -25.30 -2.14
C GLY A 46 -7.79 -25.05 -1.15
N THR A 47 -7.53 -24.25 -0.11
CA THR A 47 -8.55 -23.87 0.88
C THR A 47 -9.68 -23.06 0.26
N LEU A 48 -9.38 -22.05 -0.54
CA LEU A 48 -10.40 -21.25 -1.23
C LEU A 48 -11.26 -22.10 -2.17
N THR A 49 -10.63 -23.01 -2.92
CA THR A 49 -11.34 -23.92 -3.85
C THR A 49 -12.23 -24.89 -3.07
N TYR A 50 -11.77 -25.40 -1.92
CA TYR A 50 -12.56 -26.27 -1.06
C TYR A 50 -13.84 -25.60 -0.56
N PHE A 51 -13.75 -24.35 -0.07
CA PHE A 51 -14.93 -23.58 0.34
C PHE A 51 -15.83 -23.21 -0.86
N ALA A 52 -15.23 -22.93 -2.02
CA ALA A 52 -15.97 -22.65 -3.25
C ALA A 52 -16.86 -23.83 -3.69
N VAL A 53 -16.34 -25.05 -3.62
CA VAL A 53 -17.10 -26.27 -3.98
C VAL A 53 -18.22 -26.55 -2.98
N ARG A 54 -18.04 -26.19 -1.70
CA ARG A 54 -19.06 -26.32 -0.66
C ARG A 54 -20.16 -25.26 -0.69
N LYS A 55 -20.05 -24.25 -1.57
CA LYS A 55 -20.93 -23.07 -1.65
C LYS A 55 -20.86 -22.17 -0.41
N ASP A 56 -19.81 -22.29 0.38
CA ASP A 56 -19.58 -21.48 1.59
C ASP A 56 -18.66 -20.28 1.29
N LEU A 57 -18.12 -20.17 0.06
CA LEU A 57 -17.22 -19.08 -0.29
C LEU A 57 -18.00 -17.86 -0.81
N GLU A 58 -18.06 -16.83 0.03
CA GLU A 58 -18.44 -15.49 -0.37
C GLU A 58 -17.30 -14.83 -1.15
N LEU A 59 -17.52 -14.60 -2.46
CA LEU A 59 -16.47 -14.05 -3.32
C LEU A 59 -15.98 -12.69 -2.84
N ASN A 60 -16.88 -11.82 -2.40
CA ASN A 60 -16.52 -10.47 -1.94
C ASN A 60 -15.66 -10.47 -0.67
N ALA A 61 -15.77 -11.51 0.16
CA ALA A 61 -14.92 -11.68 1.33
C ALA A 61 -13.44 -11.81 0.96
N LEU A 62 -13.10 -12.23 -0.27
CA LEU A 62 -11.71 -12.26 -0.75
C LEU A 62 -11.05 -10.87 -0.73
N TRP A 63 -11.81 -9.79 -0.90
CA TRP A 63 -11.27 -8.43 -0.84
C TRP A 63 -10.93 -7.98 0.59
N THR A 64 -11.44 -8.64 1.64
CA THR A 64 -11.12 -8.28 3.03
C THR A 64 -9.63 -8.43 3.36
N VAL A 65 -8.92 -9.34 2.67
CA VAL A 65 -7.46 -9.49 2.81
C VAL A 65 -6.71 -8.18 2.51
N THR A 66 -7.33 -7.30 1.72
CA THR A 66 -6.73 -6.02 1.29
C THR A 66 -6.83 -4.93 2.35
N LEU A 67 -7.57 -5.15 3.44
CA LEU A 67 -7.58 -4.27 4.62
C LEU A 67 -6.19 -4.18 5.27
N GLY A 68 -5.31 -5.16 5.03
CA GLY A 68 -3.91 -5.12 5.49
C GLY A 68 -3.02 -4.16 4.68
N LEU A 69 -3.44 -3.75 3.47
CA LEU A 69 -2.60 -2.99 2.54
C LEU A 69 -2.24 -1.58 3.01
N PRO A 70 -3.13 -0.82 3.69
CA PRO A 70 -2.75 0.44 4.33
C PRO A 70 -1.55 0.31 5.29
N TYR A 71 -1.49 -0.76 6.09
CA TYR A 71 -0.33 -1.03 6.96
C TYR A 71 0.94 -1.27 6.13
N ILE A 72 0.84 -2.07 5.07
CA ILE A 72 1.97 -2.34 4.19
C ILE A 72 2.46 -1.03 3.54
N ALA A 73 1.56 -0.18 3.05
CA ALA A 73 1.90 1.12 2.46
C ALA A 73 2.65 2.02 3.46
N PHE A 74 2.16 2.09 4.70
CA PHE A 74 2.83 2.81 5.79
C PHE A 74 4.23 2.27 6.05
N PHE A 75 4.39 0.95 6.20
CA PHE A 75 5.68 0.34 6.49
C PHE A 75 6.66 0.42 5.31
N LEU A 76 6.17 0.46 4.07
CA LEU A 76 7.00 0.76 2.91
C LEU A 76 7.51 2.20 2.96
N GLY A 77 6.66 3.17 3.31
CA GLY A 77 7.04 4.56 3.59
C GLY A 77 8.10 4.65 4.68
N PHE A 78 7.79 4.12 5.87
CA PHE A 78 8.68 4.07 7.03
C PHE A 78 10.02 3.39 6.73
N GLY A 79 9.97 2.21 6.11
CA GLY A 79 11.16 1.43 5.77
C GLY A 79 12.03 2.11 4.73
N SER A 80 11.47 2.88 3.79
CA SER A 80 12.26 3.61 2.79
C SER A 80 13.21 4.64 3.39
N VAL A 81 12.80 5.23 4.51
CA VAL A 81 13.58 6.19 5.28
C VAL A 81 14.46 5.41 6.25
N LYS A 82 13.88 4.60 7.14
CA LYS A 82 14.62 3.84 8.17
C LYS A 82 15.82 3.06 7.61
N ASN A 83 15.68 2.45 6.43
CA ASN A 83 16.77 1.68 5.82
C ASN A 83 17.99 2.55 5.47
N GLU A 84 17.81 3.83 5.14
CA GLU A 84 18.94 4.73 4.85
C GLU A 84 19.75 5.03 6.11
N TRP A 85 19.06 5.18 7.25
CA TRP A 85 19.73 5.38 8.54
C TRP A 85 20.37 4.09 9.03
N SER A 86 19.70 2.94 8.90
CA SER A 86 20.25 1.67 9.41
C SER A 86 21.42 1.13 8.60
N ASN A 87 21.54 1.52 7.33
CA ASN A 87 22.64 1.10 6.45
C ASN A 87 23.75 2.15 6.34
N ASP A 88 23.70 3.22 7.14
CA ASP A 88 24.64 4.36 7.09
C ASP A 88 24.71 5.05 5.71
N THR A 89 23.70 4.85 4.86
CA THR A 89 23.60 5.46 3.52
C THR A 89 22.89 6.81 3.54
N TYR A 90 22.42 7.26 4.72
CA TYR A 90 21.82 8.58 4.90
C TYR A 90 22.78 9.71 4.45
N GLY A 91 24.08 9.58 4.69
CA GLY A 91 25.08 10.56 4.25
C GLY A 91 25.12 10.70 2.73
N TRP A 92 25.18 9.60 1.99
CA TRP A 92 25.14 9.61 0.52
C TRP A 92 23.88 10.29 0.00
N TRP A 93 22.73 9.94 0.56
CA TRP A 93 21.45 10.54 0.17
C TRP A 93 21.42 12.06 0.38
N LEU A 94 22.02 12.54 1.47
CA LEU A 94 22.10 13.96 1.79
C LEU A 94 23.17 14.70 0.96
N THR A 95 24.18 14.01 0.42
CA THR A 95 25.17 14.64 -0.47
C THR A 95 24.66 14.90 -1.89
N ILE A 96 23.52 14.31 -2.30
CA ILE A 96 22.95 14.55 -3.63
C ILE A 96 22.62 16.04 -3.78
N PRO A 97 23.08 16.73 -4.85
CA PRO A 97 22.84 18.16 -5.08
C PRO A 97 21.43 18.40 -5.64
N GLN A 98 20.42 17.99 -4.86
CA GLN A 98 19.01 18.22 -5.12
C GLN A 98 18.33 18.71 -3.84
N PRO A 99 17.32 19.59 -3.95
CA PRO A 99 16.56 20.05 -2.78
C PRO A 99 15.92 18.86 -2.06
N ARG A 100 15.90 18.90 -0.73
CA ARG A 100 15.38 17.81 0.12
C ARG A 100 13.94 17.44 -0.20
N THR A 101 13.14 18.43 -0.57
CA THR A 101 11.75 18.24 -1.02
C THR A 101 11.66 17.33 -2.24
N ARG A 102 12.57 17.44 -3.22
CA ARG A 102 12.59 16.55 -4.39
C ARG A 102 13.09 15.16 -4.05
N LEU A 103 14.08 15.04 -3.18
CA LEU A 103 14.58 13.73 -2.74
C LEU A 103 13.51 12.92 -2.00
N VAL A 104 12.79 13.58 -1.08
CA VAL A 104 11.68 12.99 -0.35
C VAL A 104 10.51 12.67 -1.30
N ALA A 105 10.16 13.58 -2.20
CA ALA A 105 9.11 13.34 -3.20
C ALA A 105 9.44 12.17 -4.15
N ALA A 106 10.71 12.00 -4.53
CA ALA A 106 11.14 10.88 -5.38
C ALA A 106 10.97 9.53 -4.67
N LYS A 107 11.34 9.46 -3.38
CA LYS A 107 11.11 8.28 -2.53
C LYS A 107 9.62 7.98 -2.40
N TRP A 108 8.84 8.98 -2.04
CA TRP A 108 7.39 8.87 -1.90
C TRP A 108 6.73 8.35 -3.18
N LEU A 109 7.02 8.97 -4.33
CA LEU A 109 6.43 8.58 -5.62
C LEU A 109 6.88 7.16 -6.04
N GLY A 110 8.15 6.81 -5.82
CA GLY A 110 8.66 5.47 -6.08
C GLY A 110 7.96 4.39 -5.25
N ILE A 111 7.59 4.70 -4.01
CA ILE A 111 6.83 3.79 -3.13
C ILE A 111 5.37 3.73 -3.53
N TRP A 112 4.75 4.88 -3.84
CA TRP A 112 3.37 4.94 -4.30
C TRP A 112 3.17 4.11 -5.58
N LEU A 113 4.09 4.21 -6.55
CA LEU A 113 4.08 3.38 -7.76
C LEU A 113 4.24 1.88 -7.46
N LYS A 114 5.00 1.50 -6.42
CA LYS A 114 5.09 0.08 -5.99
C LYS A 114 3.76 -0.40 -5.39
N VAL A 115 3.12 0.43 -4.57
CA VAL A 115 1.82 0.11 -3.98
C VAL A 115 0.80 -0.06 -5.09
N LEU A 116 0.76 0.86 -6.07
CA LEU A 116 -0.09 0.75 -7.26
C LEU A 116 0.18 -0.54 -8.05
N ALA A 117 1.43 -0.84 -8.35
CA ALA A 117 1.79 -2.06 -9.07
C ALA A 117 1.41 -3.34 -8.29
N GLY A 118 1.57 -3.35 -6.96
CA GLY A 118 1.16 -4.46 -6.09
C GLY A 118 -0.35 -4.66 -6.07
N LEU A 119 -1.11 -3.57 -5.95
CA LEU A 119 -2.58 -3.57 -6.00
C LEU A 119 -3.11 -4.07 -7.35
N LEU A 120 -2.53 -3.59 -8.46
CA LEU A 120 -2.89 -4.07 -9.80
C LEU A 120 -2.58 -5.56 -9.98
N THR A 121 -1.43 -6.02 -9.50
CA THR A 121 -1.06 -7.44 -9.57
C THR A 121 -2.04 -8.30 -8.77
N LEU A 122 -2.38 -7.87 -7.54
CA LEU A 122 -3.36 -8.56 -6.71
C LEU A 122 -4.73 -8.60 -7.37
N TYR A 123 -5.19 -7.46 -7.91
CA TYR A 123 -6.47 -7.37 -8.62
C TYR A 123 -6.55 -8.39 -9.76
N VAL A 124 -5.52 -8.44 -10.62
CA VAL A 124 -5.48 -9.36 -11.74
C VAL A 124 -5.46 -10.82 -11.28
N VAL A 125 -4.61 -11.17 -10.31
CA VAL A 125 -4.48 -12.56 -9.82
C VAL A 125 -5.81 -13.07 -9.24
N VAL A 126 -6.45 -12.29 -8.37
CA VAL A 126 -7.70 -12.70 -7.73
C VAL A 126 -8.85 -12.71 -8.75
N SER A 127 -8.90 -11.74 -9.67
CA SER A 127 -9.92 -11.70 -10.72
C SER A 127 -9.81 -12.90 -11.68
N VAL A 128 -8.59 -13.29 -12.07
CA VAL A 128 -8.36 -14.50 -12.88
C VAL A 128 -8.78 -15.75 -12.11
N TYR A 129 -8.49 -15.84 -10.83
CA TYR A 129 -8.91 -16.96 -9.99
C TYR A 129 -10.45 -17.10 -9.94
N VAL A 130 -11.18 -16.01 -9.67
CA VAL A 130 -12.66 -16.03 -9.65
C VAL A 130 -13.24 -16.34 -11.04
N MET A 131 -12.59 -15.86 -12.10
CA MET A 131 -12.97 -16.22 -13.47
C MET A 131 -12.79 -17.72 -13.74
N ILE A 132 -11.73 -18.37 -13.24
CA ILE A 132 -11.57 -19.83 -13.33
C ILE A 132 -12.67 -20.55 -12.55
N LEU A 133 -13.08 -20.04 -11.38
CA LEU A 133 -14.18 -20.62 -10.60
C LEU A 133 -15.50 -20.60 -11.37
N SER A 134 -15.81 -19.54 -12.13
CA SER A 134 -17.05 -19.51 -12.93
C SER A 134 -17.06 -20.45 -14.13
N PHE A 135 -15.89 -20.91 -14.59
CA PHE A 135 -15.79 -21.99 -15.59
C PHE A 135 -15.90 -23.40 -14.99
N THR A 136 -15.49 -23.57 -13.73
CA THR A 136 -15.26 -24.89 -13.14
C THR A 136 -16.33 -25.32 -12.14
N VAL A 137 -17.02 -24.36 -11.51
CA VAL A 137 -18.02 -24.59 -10.47
C VAL A 137 -19.35 -24.00 -10.91
N SER A 138 -20.37 -24.84 -11.10
CA SER A 138 -21.68 -24.46 -11.65
C SER A 138 -22.45 -23.40 -10.86
N HIS A 139 -22.06 -23.15 -9.61
CA HIS A 139 -22.67 -22.14 -8.75
C HIS A 139 -22.24 -20.71 -9.11
N TYR A 140 -21.03 -20.53 -9.65
CA TYR A 140 -20.51 -19.21 -10.00
C TYR A 140 -20.77 -18.91 -11.48
N SER A 141 -21.34 -17.76 -11.75
CA SER A 141 -21.61 -17.28 -13.11
C SER A 141 -20.67 -16.17 -13.53
N PHE A 142 -20.61 -15.88 -14.84
CA PHE A 142 -19.92 -14.70 -15.34
C PHE A 142 -20.47 -13.39 -14.75
N ALA A 143 -21.77 -13.34 -14.44
CA ALA A 143 -22.37 -12.19 -13.78
C ALA A 143 -21.76 -11.97 -12.38
N THR A 144 -21.60 -13.05 -11.59
CA THR A 144 -20.95 -12.97 -10.27
C THR A 144 -19.47 -12.63 -10.34
N THR A 145 -18.78 -13.05 -11.41
CA THR A 145 -17.37 -12.68 -11.65
C THR A 145 -17.26 -11.18 -11.96
N ARG A 146 -18.18 -10.65 -12.78
CA ARG A 146 -18.20 -9.23 -13.14
C ARG A 146 -18.44 -8.34 -11.92
N THR A 147 -19.45 -8.65 -11.10
CA THR A 147 -19.74 -7.88 -9.89
C THR A 147 -18.56 -7.90 -8.93
N PHE A 148 -17.92 -9.06 -8.75
CA PHE A 148 -16.69 -9.20 -7.96
C PHE A 148 -15.56 -8.28 -8.45
N MET A 149 -15.33 -8.22 -9.77
CA MET A 149 -14.34 -7.34 -10.39
C MET A 149 -14.68 -5.86 -10.19
N GLU A 150 -15.94 -5.46 -10.39
CA GLU A 150 -16.40 -4.08 -10.19
C GLU A 150 -16.23 -3.64 -8.72
N THR A 151 -16.62 -4.49 -7.76
CA THR A 151 -16.39 -4.26 -6.33
C THR A 151 -14.90 -4.09 -6.02
N GLY A 152 -14.06 -5.00 -6.53
CA GLY A 152 -12.61 -4.95 -6.34
C GLY A 152 -11.98 -3.68 -6.90
N PHE A 153 -12.38 -3.28 -8.10
CA PHE A 153 -11.89 -2.06 -8.74
C PHE A 153 -12.25 -0.82 -7.92
N ASN A 154 -13.52 -0.70 -7.51
CA ASN A 154 -13.99 0.43 -6.72
C ASN A 154 -13.24 0.53 -5.38
N TRP A 155 -13.14 -0.59 -4.66
CA TRP A 155 -12.45 -0.65 -3.37
C TRP A 155 -10.94 -0.36 -3.48
N LEU A 156 -10.25 -1.02 -4.41
CA LEU A 156 -8.79 -0.83 -4.56
C LEU A 156 -8.46 0.56 -5.09
N SER A 157 -9.31 1.16 -5.93
CA SER A 157 -9.11 2.55 -6.37
C SER A 157 -9.12 3.54 -5.19
N LEU A 158 -9.95 3.30 -4.18
CA LEU A 158 -9.99 4.09 -2.96
C LEU A 158 -8.72 3.89 -2.13
N ILE A 159 -8.23 2.65 -1.99
CA ILE A 159 -6.95 2.39 -1.33
C ILE A 159 -5.79 3.11 -2.06
N VAL A 160 -5.76 3.07 -3.39
CA VAL A 160 -4.77 3.83 -4.18
C VAL A 160 -4.88 5.33 -3.90
N ALA A 161 -6.10 5.87 -3.86
CA ALA A 161 -6.36 7.30 -3.70
C ALA A 161 -5.92 7.85 -2.34
N ILE A 162 -6.03 7.05 -1.27
CA ILE A 162 -5.70 7.43 0.13
C ILE A 162 -4.26 7.01 0.53
N SER A 163 -3.63 6.10 -0.24
CA SER A 163 -2.24 5.69 0.01
C SER A 163 -1.18 6.82 0.03
N PRO A 164 -1.33 7.96 -0.69
CA PRO A 164 -0.44 9.12 -0.62
C PRO A 164 -0.11 9.57 0.80
N LEU A 165 -1.13 9.87 1.60
CA LEU A 165 -0.94 10.33 2.98
C LEU A 165 -0.34 9.25 3.85
N ILE A 166 -0.84 8.01 3.73
CA ILE A 166 -0.36 6.86 4.51
C ILE A 166 1.15 6.66 4.31
N ILE A 167 1.63 6.72 3.06
CA ILE A 167 3.05 6.60 2.75
C ILE A 167 3.83 7.80 3.31
N ALA A 168 3.31 9.02 3.16
CA ALA A 168 3.95 10.24 3.66
C ALA A 168 4.10 10.22 5.19
N VAL A 169 3.06 9.80 5.92
CA VAL A 169 3.08 9.65 7.38
C VAL A 169 4.08 8.56 7.79
N GLY A 170 4.13 7.43 7.08
CA GLY A 170 5.14 6.40 7.28
C GLY A 170 6.57 6.95 7.13
N MET A 171 6.84 7.72 6.08
CA MET A 171 8.14 8.37 5.87
C MET A 171 8.48 9.36 6.99
N LEU A 172 7.53 10.21 7.40
CA LEU A 172 7.69 11.14 8.51
C LEU A 172 8.08 10.39 9.79
N MET A 173 7.37 9.30 10.12
CA MET A 173 7.67 8.46 11.28
C MET A 173 9.11 7.93 11.25
N GLY A 174 9.63 7.57 10.06
CA GLY A 174 11.02 7.13 9.90
C GLY A 174 12.04 8.24 10.18
N VAL A 175 11.70 9.49 9.84
CA VAL A 175 12.56 10.66 10.11
C VAL A 175 12.49 11.06 11.58
N LEU A 176 11.29 11.08 12.18
CA LEU A 176 11.07 11.50 13.58
C LEU A 176 11.94 10.76 14.59
N GLN A 177 12.18 9.46 14.36
CA GLN A 177 13.01 8.64 15.25
C GLN A 177 14.46 9.14 15.36
N ASN A 178 14.90 9.94 14.39
CA ASN A 178 16.27 10.39 14.23
C ASN A 178 16.43 11.91 14.35
N THR A 179 15.42 12.63 14.87
CA THR A 179 15.41 14.09 15.04
C THR A 179 15.04 14.50 16.47
N VAL A 180 15.17 15.80 16.79
CA VAL A 180 14.89 16.37 18.12
C VAL A 180 13.42 16.16 18.54
N ILE A 181 12.51 16.07 17.58
CA ILE A 181 11.07 15.89 17.82
C ILE A 181 10.65 14.41 17.94
N ARG A 182 11.60 13.52 18.23
CA ARG A 182 11.35 12.10 18.52
C ARG A 182 10.20 11.81 19.49
N PRO A 183 9.92 12.62 20.54
CA PRO A 183 8.78 12.39 21.43
C PRO A 183 7.41 12.37 20.74
N LEU A 184 7.27 12.91 19.52
CA LEU A 184 6.03 12.85 18.74
C LEU A 184 5.77 11.50 18.07
N ALA A 185 6.79 10.64 17.95
CA ALA A 185 6.67 9.32 17.32
C ALA A 185 5.57 8.44 17.94
N PRO A 186 5.47 8.24 19.27
CA PRO A 186 4.39 7.45 19.86
C PRO A 186 3.00 8.02 19.60
N ILE A 187 2.85 9.35 19.56
CA ILE A 187 1.56 10.00 19.25
C ILE A 187 1.16 9.68 17.81
N LEU A 188 2.08 9.85 16.86
CA LEU A 188 1.84 9.55 15.45
C LEU A 188 1.48 8.08 15.24
N TRP A 189 2.11 7.18 16.00
CA TRP A 189 1.81 5.75 15.98
C TRP A 189 0.39 5.44 16.48
N VAL A 190 -0.02 6.03 17.60
CA VAL A 190 -1.37 5.84 18.15
C VAL A 190 -2.42 6.37 17.19
N VAL A 191 -2.21 7.57 16.63
CA VAL A 191 -3.12 8.16 15.63
C VAL A 191 -3.25 7.26 14.40
N PHE A 192 -2.14 6.73 13.90
CA PHE A 192 -2.14 5.83 12.75
C PHE A 192 -2.86 4.51 13.05
N MET A 193 -2.57 3.88 14.19
CA MET A 193 -3.19 2.62 14.60
C MET A 193 -4.69 2.78 14.91
N ALA A 194 -5.08 3.86 15.58
CA ALA A 194 -6.48 4.16 15.85
C ALA A 194 -7.24 4.45 14.55
N GLY A 195 -6.65 5.25 13.65
CA GLY A 195 -7.26 5.58 12.36
C GLY A 195 -7.52 4.34 11.50
N LEU A 196 -6.54 3.44 11.39
CA LEU A 196 -6.74 2.18 10.66
C LEU A 196 -7.65 1.20 11.43
N GLY A 197 -7.58 1.14 12.75
CA GLY A 197 -8.49 0.33 13.56
C GLY A 197 -9.96 0.72 13.34
N LEU A 198 -10.24 2.02 13.20
CA LEU A 198 -11.58 2.50 12.84
C LEU A 198 -12.00 2.04 11.45
N MET A 199 -11.11 2.01 10.46
CA MET A 199 -11.42 1.44 9.14
C MET A 199 -11.80 -0.06 9.23
N TYR A 200 -11.11 -0.83 10.08
CA TYR A 200 -11.46 -2.23 10.33
C TYR A 200 -12.81 -2.38 11.02
N SER A 201 -13.18 -1.46 11.92
CA SER A 201 -14.51 -1.52 12.55
C SER A 201 -15.68 -1.24 11.60
N MET A 202 -15.39 -0.76 10.38
CA MET A 202 -16.39 -0.46 9.36
C MET A 202 -16.44 -1.52 8.25
N THR A 203 -15.78 -2.67 8.41
CA THR A 203 -15.74 -3.73 7.39
C THR A 203 -17.11 -4.19 6.95
N ASP A 204 -18.04 -4.35 7.88
CA ASP A 204 -19.38 -4.89 7.58
C ASP A 204 -20.22 -3.92 6.74
N LYS A 205 -19.88 -2.62 6.79
CA LYS A 205 -20.50 -1.59 5.94
C LYS A 205 -19.86 -1.53 4.55
N VAL A 206 -18.60 -1.94 4.44
CA VAL A 206 -17.80 -1.90 3.20
C VAL A 206 -17.90 -3.21 2.43
N PHE A 207 -18.10 -4.34 3.11
CA PHE A 207 -18.26 -5.67 2.57
C PHE A 207 -19.46 -6.36 3.25
N PRO A 208 -20.71 -5.97 2.93
CA PRO A 208 -21.88 -6.62 3.50
C PRO A 208 -21.94 -8.10 3.11
N GLU A 209 -22.22 -8.98 4.09
CA GLU A 209 -22.33 -10.45 3.91
C GLU A 209 -23.41 -10.82 2.87
N GLU A 210 -24.48 -10.03 2.76
CA GLU A 210 -25.56 -10.25 1.77
C GLU A 210 -25.17 -9.88 0.33
N GLY A 211 -23.93 -9.43 0.10
CA GLY A 211 -23.50 -8.82 -1.13
C GLY A 211 -24.04 -7.39 -1.28
N PHE A 212 -23.47 -6.61 -2.19
CA PHE A 212 -24.00 -5.28 -2.47
C PHE A 212 -25.39 -5.43 -3.11
N PRO A 213 -26.45 -4.82 -2.56
CA PRO A 213 -27.72 -4.72 -3.26
C PRO A 213 -27.49 -4.08 -4.63
N GLN A 214 -28.23 -4.51 -5.65
CA GLN A 214 -28.10 -3.97 -7.02
C GLN A 214 -28.25 -2.44 -7.11
N GLU A 215 -28.86 -1.80 -6.11
CA GLU A 215 -28.97 -0.34 -6.01
C GLU A 215 -27.69 0.35 -5.52
N TYR A 216 -26.80 -0.38 -4.81
CA TYR A 216 -25.46 0.07 -4.39
C TYR A 216 -24.34 -0.38 -5.34
N SER A 217 -24.68 -1.01 -6.48
CA SER A 217 -23.69 -1.29 -7.55
C SER A 217 -23.26 -0.02 -8.29
N LEU A 218 -23.82 1.13 -7.94
CA LEU A 218 -23.26 2.44 -8.25
C LEU A 218 -21.95 2.57 -7.48
N SER A 219 -20.83 2.64 -8.22
CA SER A 219 -19.47 2.83 -7.71
C SER A 219 -19.41 3.63 -6.40
N LEU A 220 -18.52 3.28 -5.47
CA LEU A 220 -18.28 4.07 -4.25
C LEU A 220 -18.21 5.58 -4.56
N TRP A 221 -17.56 5.92 -5.67
CA TRP A 221 -17.47 7.27 -6.25
C TRP A 221 -18.80 7.93 -6.61
N SER A 222 -19.78 7.18 -7.11
CA SER A 222 -21.13 7.67 -7.40
C SER A 222 -22.07 7.65 -6.19
N SER A 223 -21.82 6.79 -5.21
CA SER A 223 -22.62 6.72 -3.98
C SER A 223 -22.35 7.92 -3.05
N TYR A 224 -21.14 8.47 -3.07
CA TYR A 224 -20.74 9.66 -2.30
C TYR A 224 -20.07 10.71 -3.21
N PRO A 225 -20.84 11.35 -4.10
CA PRO A 225 -20.28 12.08 -5.26
C PRO A 225 -19.47 13.33 -4.89
N LEU A 226 -19.69 13.93 -3.71
CA LEU A 226 -18.95 15.12 -3.26
C LEU A 226 -18.02 14.84 -2.08
N GLU A 227 -18.42 13.99 -1.15
CA GLU A 227 -17.66 13.72 0.08
C GLU A 227 -16.36 12.97 -0.23
N LEU A 228 -16.41 11.91 -1.06
CA LEU A 228 -15.22 11.12 -1.37
C LEU A 228 -14.16 11.89 -2.15
N PRO A 229 -14.47 12.65 -3.22
CA PRO A 229 -13.47 13.49 -3.88
C PRO A 229 -12.87 14.54 -2.97
N LEU A 230 -13.64 15.12 -2.05
CA LEU A 230 -13.12 16.08 -1.06
C LEU A 230 -12.17 15.42 -0.07
N ILE A 231 -12.50 14.22 0.43
CA ILE A 231 -11.61 13.44 1.31
C ILE A 231 -10.31 13.11 0.58
N VAL A 232 -10.39 12.66 -0.67
CA VAL A 232 -9.19 12.38 -1.49
C VAL A 232 -8.39 13.66 -1.74
N ALA A 233 -9.03 14.79 -2.07
CA ALA A 233 -8.32 16.05 -2.24
C ALA A 233 -7.59 16.47 -0.95
N LEU A 234 -8.26 16.33 0.19
CA LEU A 234 -7.69 16.62 1.51
C LEU A 234 -6.53 15.67 1.84
N ASP A 235 -6.64 14.38 1.51
CA ASP A 235 -5.56 13.40 1.65
C ASP A 235 -4.29 13.85 0.92
N TRP A 236 -4.43 14.28 -0.33
CA TRP A 236 -3.31 14.74 -1.14
C TRP A 236 -2.70 16.04 -0.64
N VAL A 237 -3.53 16.99 -0.18
CA VAL A 237 -3.06 18.25 0.43
C VAL A 237 -2.27 17.96 1.71
N LEU A 238 -2.80 17.08 2.58
CA LEU A 238 -2.12 16.66 3.79
C LEU A 238 -0.83 15.89 3.47
N ALA A 239 -0.85 15.00 2.48
CA ALA A 239 0.33 14.27 2.04
C ALA A 239 1.43 15.23 1.62
N PHE A 240 1.10 16.25 0.83
CA PHE A 240 2.04 17.30 0.44
C PHE A 240 2.62 18.06 1.65
N ALA A 241 1.77 18.45 2.61
CA ALA A 241 2.21 19.13 3.83
C ALA A 241 3.15 18.26 4.67
N VAL A 242 2.82 16.97 4.83
CA VAL A 242 3.66 16.00 5.56
C VAL A 242 5.00 15.77 4.86
N LEU A 243 5.03 15.68 3.53
CA LEU A 243 6.28 15.55 2.77
C LEU A 243 7.15 16.81 2.89
N ARG A 244 6.55 18.01 2.90
CA ARG A 244 7.25 19.27 3.15
C ARG A 244 7.87 19.31 4.55
N LEU A 245 7.10 18.93 5.57
CA LEU A 245 7.60 18.83 6.94
C LEU A 245 8.75 17.82 7.04
N THR A 246 8.60 16.65 6.41
CA THR A 246 9.63 15.61 6.37
C THR A 246 10.93 16.16 5.78
N ALA A 247 10.86 16.85 4.63
CA ALA A 247 12.01 17.47 3.99
C ALA A 247 12.68 18.55 4.86
N PHE A 248 11.88 19.39 5.53
CA PHE A 248 12.37 20.43 6.44
C PHE A 248 13.14 19.85 7.64
N LEU A 249 12.62 18.77 8.23
CA LEU A 249 13.28 18.10 9.36
C LEU A 249 14.62 17.48 8.96
N ILE A 250 14.72 16.98 7.72
CA ILE A 250 15.97 16.44 7.17
C ILE A 250 16.99 17.54 6.93
N GLU A 251 16.55 18.69 6.40
CA GLU A 251 17.39 19.86 6.16
C GLU A 251 18.01 20.37 7.47
N LYS A 252 17.18 20.61 8.49
CA LYS A 252 17.66 21.04 9.82
C LYS A 252 18.62 20.07 10.51
N LYS A 253 18.60 18.78 10.15
CA LYS A 253 19.52 17.79 10.72
C LYS A 253 20.96 17.94 10.17
N LEU A 254 21.13 18.56 9.01
CA LEU A 254 22.45 18.79 8.41
C LEU A 254 23.17 20.03 8.97
N ASP A 255 22.43 20.90 9.66
CA ASP A 255 22.96 22.14 10.25
C ASP A 255 23.46 21.95 11.71
N LEU A 256 23.37 20.73 12.25
CA LEU A 256 23.83 20.31 13.57
C LEU A 256 25.03 19.36 13.45
#